data_AF-A0A1Y3WVN4-F1
#
_entry.id   AF-A0A1Y3WVN4-F1
#
_cell.length_a   1.000
_cell.length_b   1.000
_cell.length_c   1.000
_cell.angle_alpha   90.00
_cell.angle_beta   90.00
_cell.angle_gamma   90.00
#
_symmetry.space_group_name_H-M   'P 1'
#
loop_
_entity.id
_entity.type
_entity.pdbx_description
1 polymer ?
#
loop_
_entity_poly.entity_id
_entity_poly.type
_entity_poly.pdbx_seq_one_letter_code
_entity_poly.pdbx_strand_id
1 'polypeptide(L)'
;MTDAFGGSDYIGTWPTPLTKEQYWNGITAAAFGDEVYNTLINSGWVTDDNKLKERIYMRVGYIKMGRGSNTAGCGGGLVTPTLGIKHNCTSNVKVSFDCCIYVSGGGSWDPSTMQVRVIGPGTINDELPSVELIPLDVPEVAYDQEGSMASSVRFSWQAVENAARYEYTYTCLNCGEVVESRSGETASSNSAAYLYAGSIKLGTSSAVGSVFTPRVAAIDPGTKVNAEVIVGGTAFLGTNGYYDDDAAAITIEGDGTFEDGAKCAEFRMGSWNDWVRHRFVVCGITAATRFRLESRTAAKGRLFFNYLGVVKLDDAYSSASELPQLETPGSVTASEASAYGFDLSWTAVPDATDYTYYVVRPDGRTVATGKSWEPHVHIGGLDGKSVAGHPYFNVRIVANHMNYDSGKQEIPQTCRSSESSRALQVRLAESMATVYFQDDFSWIDPNDAVFATHTDWINTYCTTDVSGRFDALLEGGQTSLNGWNYDPSKPGVYTRPGYIHLNSTKTQGAIVSPALAAISGSDDVEVSFDATTRVVLGPASVSSNRTRASRHGGRNSARMGA
;
A
#
# COMPACT_ATOMS: atom_id res chain seq x y z
N MET A 1 -22.79 -14.69 16.59
CA MET A 1 -23.08 -14.11 17.93
C MET A 1 -24.32 -14.74 18.53
N THR A 2 -25.39 -14.96 17.75
CA THR A 2 -26.64 -15.45 18.30
C THR A 2 -26.64 -16.93 18.70
N ASP A 3 -25.77 -17.76 18.11
CA ASP A 3 -25.66 -19.21 18.39
C ASP A 3 -25.26 -19.51 19.85
N ALA A 4 -24.52 -18.59 20.47
CA ALA A 4 -24.08 -18.70 21.86
C ALA A 4 -25.22 -18.56 22.89
N PHE A 5 -26.37 -17.99 22.50
CA PHE A 5 -27.52 -17.81 23.39
C PHE A 5 -28.49 -19.01 23.37
N GLY A 6 -28.17 -20.03 22.55
CA GLY A 6 -29.00 -21.22 22.38
C GLY A 6 -30.32 -20.96 21.66
N GLY A 7 -31.05 -22.03 21.37
CA GLY A 7 -32.32 -21.95 20.64
C GLY A 7 -32.41 -22.99 19.53
N SER A 8 -33.64 -23.39 19.22
CA SER A 8 -33.97 -24.11 18.00
C SER A 8 -34.44 -23.15 16.90
N ASP A 9 -34.16 -23.45 15.63
CA ASP A 9 -34.67 -22.65 14.51
C ASP A 9 -36.19 -22.90 14.31
N TYR A 10 -36.95 -21.82 14.13
CA TYR A 10 -38.35 -21.89 13.69
C TYR A 10 -38.46 -22.01 12.16
N ILE A 11 -37.41 -21.65 11.44
CA ILE A 11 -37.29 -21.65 9.99
C ILE A 11 -36.51 -22.93 9.63
N GLY A 12 -37.21 -24.00 9.26
CA GLY A 12 -36.57 -25.26 8.85
C GLY A 12 -36.57 -26.40 9.89
N THR A 13 -37.37 -26.30 10.96
CA THR A 13 -37.68 -27.42 11.89
C THR A 13 -36.50 -28.07 12.63
N TRP A 14 -35.35 -27.40 12.75
CA TRP A 14 -34.16 -27.97 13.38
C TRP A 14 -33.43 -26.98 14.31
N PRO A 15 -32.89 -27.40 15.48
CA PRO A 15 -33.06 -28.69 16.16
C PRO A 15 -34.38 -28.79 16.96
N THR A 16 -34.96 -29.98 17.04
CA THR A 16 -36.04 -30.31 17.99
C THR A 16 -35.48 -30.94 19.26
N PRO A 17 -36.05 -30.69 20.46
CA PRO A 17 -37.28 -29.92 20.71
C PRO A 17 -37.06 -28.41 20.67
N LEU A 18 -38.08 -27.66 20.26
CA LEU A 18 -37.99 -26.22 20.14
C LEU A 18 -37.75 -25.59 21.53
N THR A 19 -36.61 -24.94 21.75
CA THR A 19 -36.24 -24.34 23.05
C THR A 19 -36.67 -22.88 23.17
N LYS A 20 -36.65 -22.38 24.42
CA LYS A 20 -37.15 -21.07 24.82
C LYS A 20 -36.37 -19.92 24.15
N GLU A 21 -37.12 -18.95 23.68
CA GLU A 21 -36.67 -17.68 23.08
C GLU A 21 -35.87 -16.85 24.11
N GLN A 22 -34.68 -16.33 23.75
CA GLN A 22 -33.90 -15.48 24.67
C GLN A 22 -34.21 -14.01 24.45
N TYR A 23 -34.69 -13.36 25.50
CA TYR A 23 -35.01 -11.94 25.48
C TYR A 23 -33.73 -11.11 25.56
N TRP A 24 -33.57 -10.10 24.69
CA TRP A 24 -32.36 -9.28 24.62
C TRP A 24 -31.95 -8.72 26.00
N ASN A 25 -32.90 -8.10 26.72
CA ASN A 25 -32.64 -7.54 28.05
C ASN A 25 -32.52 -8.59 29.16
N GLY A 26 -32.82 -9.87 28.87
CA GLY A 26 -32.57 -10.99 29.76
C GLY A 26 -31.14 -11.53 29.68
N ILE A 27 -30.36 -11.09 28.68
CA ILE A 27 -28.97 -11.49 28.51
C ILE A 27 -28.12 -10.67 29.48
N THR A 28 -27.65 -11.34 30.53
CA THR A 28 -26.77 -10.75 31.54
C THR A 28 -25.53 -11.61 31.69
N ALA A 29 -24.43 -11.01 32.14
CA ALA A 29 -23.21 -11.74 32.52
C ALA A 29 -23.51 -12.91 33.46
N ALA A 30 -24.43 -12.73 34.41
CA ALA A 30 -24.84 -13.78 35.35
C ALA A 30 -25.56 -14.97 34.70
N ALA A 31 -26.26 -14.75 33.58
CA ALA A 31 -27.05 -15.78 32.91
C ALA A 31 -26.28 -16.52 31.80
N PHE A 32 -25.32 -15.86 31.13
CA PHE A 32 -24.63 -16.40 29.95
C PHE A 32 -23.10 -16.35 30.01
N GLY A 33 -22.53 -15.85 31.11
CA GLY A 33 -21.10 -15.66 31.29
C GLY A 33 -20.59 -14.33 30.72
N ASP A 34 -19.48 -13.85 31.29
CA ASP A 34 -18.90 -12.54 30.95
C ASP A 34 -18.48 -12.45 29.49
N GLU A 35 -17.88 -13.50 28.92
CA GLU A 35 -17.38 -13.51 27.54
C GLU A 35 -18.52 -13.31 26.52
N VAL A 36 -19.61 -14.06 26.68
CA VAL A 36 -20.78 -13.99 25.79
C VAL A 36 -21.52 -12.67 25.97
N TYR A 37 -21.69 -12.21 27.21
CA TYR A 37 -22.30 -10.91 27.51
C TYR A 37 -21.48 -9.74 26.94
N ASN A 38 -20.17 -9.74 27.17
CA ASN A 38 -19.27 -8.70 26.65
C ASN A 38 -19.24 -8.69 25.13
N THR A 39 -19.36 -9.85 24.47
CA THR A 39 -19.47 -9.92 23.00
C THR A 39 -20.71 -9.17 22.49
N LEU A 40 -21.86 -9.31 23.18
CA LEU A 40 -23.08 -8.57 22.85
C LEU A 40 -22.91 -7.07 23.07
N ILE A 41 -22.41 -6.66 24.23
CA ILE A 41 -22.23 -5.24 24.56
C ILE A 41 -21.21 -4.57 23.63
N ASN A 42 -20.08 -5.24 23.35
CA ASN A 42 -19.03 -4.73 22.47
C ASN A 42 -19.43 -4.73 20.99
N SER A 43 -20.52 -5.42 20.63
CA SER A 43 -21.05 -5.36 19.27
C SER A 43 -21.56 -3.97 18.88
N GLY A 44 -21.89 -3.13 19.88
CA GLY A 44 -22.42 -1.78 19.70
C GLY A 44 -23.91 -1.71 19.31
N TRP A 45 -24.58 -2.86 19.14
CA TRP A 45 -26.02 -2.91 18.88
C TRP A 45 -26.81 -2.65 20.15
N VAL A 46 -27.88 -1.86 20.06
CA VAL A 46 -28.74 -1.54 21.19
C VAL A 46 -30.21 -1.62 20.79
N THR A 47 -31.10 -1.88 21.74
CA THR A 47 -32.54 -1.74 21.50
C THR A 47 -32.93 -0.27 21.42
N ASP A 48 -33.99 0.03 20.66
CA ASP A 48 -34.59 1.36 20.60
C ASP A 48 -35.07 1.83 22.00
N ASP A 49 -35.14 3.15 22.23
CA ASP A 49 -35.47 3.77 23.53
C ASP A 49 -36.97 3.68 23.90
N ASN A 50 -37.77 3.19 22.96
CA ASN A 50 -39.20 3.02 23.14
C ASN A 50 -39.51 1.79 24.00
N LYS A 51 -39.78 2.03 25.29
CA LYS A 51 -40.12 0.98 26.29
C LYS A 51 -41.35 0.13 25.97
N LEU A 52 -42.21 0.55 25.03
CA LEU A 52 -43.33 -0.26 24.53
C LEU A 52 -42.91 -1.25 23.43
N LYS A 53 -41.69 -1.10 22.87
CA LYS A 53 -41.15 -1.82 21.71
C LYS A 53 -39.84 -2.59 21.96
N GLU A 54 -39.49 -2.88 23.22
CA GLU A 54 -38.26 -3.63 23.55
C GLU A 54 -38.35 -5.14 23.27
N ARG A 55 -39.28 -5.60 22.40
CA ARG A 55 -39.52 -7.02 22.12
C ARG A 55 -38.56 -7.57 21.08
N ILE A 56 -37.27 -7.58 21.42
CA ILE A 56 -36.20 -8.17 20.63
C ILE A 56 -35.75 -9.48 21.27
N TYR A 57 -35.65 -10.53 20.44
CA TYR A 57 -35.22 -11.85 20.88
C TYR A 57 -34.07 -12.39 20.02
N MET A 58 -33.09 -12.99 20.67
CA MET A 58 -31.92 -13.61 20.05
C MET A 58 -32.20 -15.08 19.73
N ARG A 59 -31.85 -15.52 18.51
CA ARG A 59 -31.99 -16.89 18.02
C ARG A 59 -30.80 -17.27 17.13
N VAL A 60 -30.45 -18.57 17.09
CA VAL A 60 -29.40 -19.09 16.20
C VAL A 60 -29.59 -18.54 14.78
N GLY A 61 -28.58 -17.86 14.25
CA GLY A 61 -28.61 -17.23 12.92
C GLY A 61 -29.45 -15.94 12.72
N TYR A 62 -30.39 -15.56 13.59
CA TYR A 62 -31.27 -14.40 13.34
C TYR A 62 -31.78 -13.65 14.59
N ILE A 63 -32.34 -12.46 14.37
CA ILE A 63 -33.00 -11.65 15.40
C ILE A 63 -34.49 -11.61 15.12
N LYS A 64 -35.30 -11.89 16.14
CA LYS A 64 -36.76 -11.80 16.07
C LYS A 64 -37.24 -10.50 16.71
N MET A 65 -38.13 -9.80 16.01
CA MET A 65 -38.77 -8.56 16.47
C MET A 65 -40.27 -8.76 16.72
N GLY A 66 -40.77 -8.27 17.85
CA GLY A 66 -42.19 -8.32 18.21
C GLY A 66 -42.61 -9.57 19.00
N ARG A 67 -43.86 -9.57 19.50
CA ARG A 67 -44.46 -10.70 20.24
C ARG A 67 -45.83 -11.05 19.65
N GLY A 68 -46.11 -12.33 19.44
CA GLY A 68 -47.39 -12.83 18.90
C GLY A 68 -48.62 -12.72 19.83
N SER A 69 -48.61 -11.85 20.84
CA SER A 69 -49.80 -11.59 21.67
C SER A 69 -50.38 -10.22 21.32
N ASN A 70 -51.60 -10.22 20.78
CA ASN A 70 -52.39 -9.13 20.18
C ASN A 70 -52.61 -7.84 21.01
N THR A 71 -51.65 -7.37 21.80
CA THR A 71 -51.75 -6.05 22.43
C THR A 71 -51.18 -5.00 21.49
N ALA A 72 -52.02 -4.08 21.02
CA ALA A 72 -51.63 -3.00 20.12
C ALA A 72 -50.36 -2.29 20.62
N GLY A 73 -49.36 -2.16 19.74
CA GLY A 73 -48.09 -1.45 20.04
C GLY A 73 -46.86 -2.32 20.35
N CYS A 74 -46.96 -3.66 20.33
CA CYS A 74 -45.86 -4.58 20.63
C CYS A 74 -44.83 -4.76 19.49
N GLY A 75 -44.19 -3.68 19.06
CA GLY A 75 -43.08 -3.73 18.09
C GLY A 75 -41.74 -4.16 18.71
N GLY A 76 -40.74 -4.38 17.85
CA GLY A 76 -39.33 -4.50 18.20
C GLY A 76 -38.54 -3.38 17.50
N GLY A 77 -37.58 -2.74 18.16
CA GLY A 77 -36.65 -1.81 17.52
C GLY A 77 -35.20 -2.16 17.84
N LEU A 78 -34.35 -2.21 16.81
CA LEU A 78 -32.92 -2.47 16.93
C LEU A 78 -32.15 -1.32 16.27
N VAL A 79 -31.18 -0.79 16.99
CA VAL A 79 -30.32 0.31 16.57
C VAL A 79 -28.92 -0.24 16.34
N THR A 80 -28.36 0.07 15.17
CA THR A 80 -27.01 -0.33 14.79
C THR A 80 -25.97 0.40 15.65
N PRO A 81 -24.73 -0.10 15.73
CA PRO A 81 -23.61 0.70 16.21
C PRO A 81 -23.50 2.01 15.43
N THR A 82 -22.84 3.01 16.03
CA THR A 82 -22.52 4.25 15.33
C THR A 82 -21.80 3.94 14.02
N LEU A 83 -22.34 4.43 12.90
CA LEU A 83 -21.71 4.25 11.61
C LEU A 83 -20.33 4.93 11.64
N GLY A 84 -19.30 4.26 11.12
CA GLY A 84 -17.91 4.75 11.07
C GLY A 84 -17.69 5.90 10.08
N ILE A 85 -18.60 6.88 10.04
CA ILE A 85 -18.52 8.08 9.22
C ILE A 85 -17.56 9.05 9.92
N LYS A 86 -16.57 9.56 9.17
CA LYS A 86 -15.57 10.50 9.71
C LYS A 86 -16.26 11.75 10.27
N HIS A 87 -15.71 12.29 11.35
CA HIS A 87 -16.21 13.50 12.02
C HIS A 87 -16.34 14.67 11.02
N ASN A 88 -17.49 15.35 11.04
CA ASN A 88 -17.88 16.43 10.10
C ASN A 88 -18.02 16.03 8.62
N CYS A 89 -18.12 14.74 8.29
CA CYS A 89 -18.44 14.28 6.94
C CYS A 89 -19.89 13.80 6.86
N THR A 90 -20.53 13.99 5.70
CA THR A 90 -21.79 13.31 5.35
C THR A 90 -21.47 12.12 4.43
N SER A 91 -22.31 11.09 4.42
CA SER A 91 -22.14 9.93 3.56
C SER A 91 -23.50 9.34 3.20
N ASN A 92 -23.67 8.99 1.92
CA ASN A 92 -24.82 8.18 1.48
C ASN A 92 -24.52 6.72 1.79
N VAL A 93 -25.38 6.08 2.57
CA VAL A 93 -25.20 4.69 2.99
C VAL A 93 -26.34 3.83 2.43
N LYS A 94 -25.99 2.64 1.94
CA LYS A 94 -26.98 1.60 1.61
C LYS A 94 -27.10 0.67 2.82
N VAL A 95 -28.30 0.55 3.35
CA VAL A 95 -28.62 -0.42 4.39
C VAL A 95 -29.39 -1.55 3.72
N SER A 96 -28.84 -2.77 3.78
CA SER A 96 -29.45 -3.98 3.23
C SER A 96 -29.47 -5.04 4.32
N PHE A 97 -30.55 -5.81 4.38
CA PHE A 97 -30.69 -6.93 5.31
C PHE A 97 -31.79 -7.86 4.80
N ASP A 98 -31.64 -9.15 5.10
CA ASP A 98 -32.66 -10.15 4.79
C ASP A 98 -33.68 -10.21 5.92
N CYS A 99 -34.95 -10.35 5.58
CA CYS A 99 -36.02 -10.54 6.55
C CYS A 99 -37.07 -11.51 6.01
N CYS A 100 -37.73 -12.23 6.92
CA CYS A 100 -38.88 -13.05 6.60
C CYS A 100 -40.03 -12.76 7.56
N ILE A 101 -41.26 -13.00 7.10
CA ILE A 101 -42.46 -12.82 7.90
C ILE A 101 -42.80 -14.17 8.56
N TYR A 102 -43.13 -14.14 9.84
CA TYR A 102 -43.60 -15.32 10.53
C TYR A 102 -45.03 -15.67 10.09
N VAL A 103 -45.25 -16.94 9.75
CA VAL A 103 -46.58 -17.50 9.54
C VAL A 103 -46.93 -18.32 10.78
N SER A 104 -48.00 -17.93 11.45
CA SER A 104 -48.50 -18.65 12.62
C SER A 104 -48.85 -20.10 12.26
N GLY A 105 -48.84 -21.00 13.26
CA GLY A 105 -49.22 -22.41 13.05
C GLY A 105 -50.64 -22.63 12.48
N GLY A 106 -51.49 -21.59 12.48
CA GLY A 106 -52.81 -21.58 11.84
C GLY A 106 -52.85 -20.97 10.43
N GLY A 107 -51.71 -20.66 9.82
CA GLY A 107 -51.61 -20.12 8.46
C GLY A 107 -51.87 -18.62 8.32
N SER A 108 -52.10 -17.91 9.42
CA SER A 108 -52.22 -16.45 9.40
C SER A 108 -50.85 -15.79 9.35
N TRP A 109 -50.68 -14.85 8.42
CA TRP A 109 -49.48 -14.03 8.26
C TRP A 109 -49.48 -12.91 9.30
N ASP A 110 -48.33 -12.69 9.95
CA ASP A 110 -48.11 -11.48 10.72
C ASP A 110 -48.06 -10.25 9.78
N PRO A 111 -48.33 -9.03 10.29
CA PRO A 111 -48.19 -7.81 9.50
C PRO A 111 -46.79 -7.69 8.88
N SER A 112 -46.73 -7.36 7.59
CA SER A 112 -45.50 -7.32 6.78
C SER A 112 -44.76 -5.99 6.81
N THR A 113 -45.22 -5.03 7.61
CA THR A 113 -44.67 -3.68 7.58
C THR A 113 -43.47 -3.55 8.51
N MET A 114 -42.33 -3.22 7.92
CA MET A 114 -41.10 -2.88 8.62
C MET A 114 -40.68 -1.46 8.27
N GLN A 115 -40.10 -0.74 9.23
CA GLN A 115 -39.65 0.63 9.02
C GLN A 115 -38.17 0.75 9.34
N VAL A 116 -37.43 1.38 8.44
CA VAL A 116 -36.06 1.84 8.69
C VAL A 116 -36.13 3.33 9.02
N ARG A 117 -35.35 3.78 10.00
CA ARG A 117 -35.30 5.19 10.43
C ARG A 117 -33.84 5.59 10.65
N VAL A 118 -33.53 6.86 10.40
CA VAL A 118 -32.23 7.46 10.73
C VAL A 118 -32.34 8.11 12.11
N ILE A 119 -31.42 7.77 13.01
CA ILE A 119 -31.28 8.42 14.31
C ILE A 119 -30.09 9.39 14.20
N GLY A 120 -30.37 10.69 14.29
CA GLY A 120 -29.38 11.76 14.06
C GLY A 120 -29.58 12.50 12.73
N PRO A 121 -28.63 13.38 12.33
CA PRO A 121 -28.72 14.13 11.08
C PRO A 121 -28.64 13.20 9.85
N GLY A 122 -29.62 13.30 8.96
CA GLY A 122 -29.70 12.53 7.72
C GLY A 122 -31.16 12.35 7.26
N THR A 123 -31.35 11.94 6.01
CA THR A 123 -32.67 11.68 5.41
C THR A 123 -32.66 10.33 4.72
N ILE A 124 -33.78 9.61 4.78
CA ILE A 124 -33.98 8.41 3.96
C ILE A 124 -34.50 8.88 2.61
N ASN A 125 -33.92 8.36 1.53
CA ASN A 125 -34.43 8.62 0.19
C ASN A 125 -35.60 7.67 -0.11
N ASP A 126 -36.80 8.04 0.35
CA ASP A 126 -38.03 7.26 0.19
C ASP A 126 -38.57 7.28 -1.27
N GLU A 127 -37.97 8.08 -2.17
CA GLU A 127 -38.44 8.26 -3.55
C GLU A 127 -37.81 7.30 -4.57
N LEU A 128 -36.77 6.55 -4.18
CA LEU A 128 -36.21 5.50 -5.03
C LEU A 128 -37.00 4.20 -4.84
N PRO A 129 -37.52 3.56 -5.91
CA PRO A 129 -38.18 2.27 -5.78
C PRO A 129 -37.21 1.25 -5.17
N SER A 130 -37.75 0.34 -4.35
CA SER A 130 -37.01 -0.84 -3.91
C SER A 130 -36.41 -1.51 -5.15
N VAL A 131 -35.08 -1.63 -5.19
CA VAL A 131 -34.39 -2.30 -6.29
C VAL A 131 -34.88 -3.74 -6.33
N GLU A 132 -35.62 -4.10 -7.38
CA GLU A 132 -36.01 -5.48 -7.64
C GLU A 132 -34.73 -6.28 -7.84
N LEU A 133 -34.45 -7.19 -6.90
CA LEU A 133 -33.32 -8.10 -7.03
C LEU A 133 -33.69 -9.13 -8.10
N ILE A 134 -32.95 -9.14 -9.20
CA ILE A 134 -33.09 -10.19 -10.21
C ILE A 134 -32.57 -11.48 -9.57
N PRO A 135 -33.40 -12.53 -9.45
CA PRO A 135 -32.94 -13.80 -8.92
C PRO A 135 -31.84 -14.37 -9.83
N LEU A 136 -30.79 -14.91 -9.22
CA LEU A 136 -29.74 -15.63 -9.94
C LEU A 136 -30.34 -16.87 -10.61
N ASP A 137 -29.80 -17.24 -11.78
CA ASP A 137 -30.19 -18.49 -12.44
C ASP A 137 -29.83 -19.71 -11.57
N VAL A 138 -30.61 -20.78 -11.71
CA VAL A 138 -30.34 -22.04 -11.02
C VAL A 138 -29.17 -22.75 -11.71
N PRO A 139 -28.08 -23.10 -11.01
CA PRO A 139 -26.95 -23.78 -11.61
C PRO A 139 -27.35 -25.19 -12.09
N GLU A 140 -27.09 -25.51 -13.35
CA GLU A 140 -27.28 -26.85 -13.89
C GLU A 140 -26.12 -27.76 -13.45
N VAL A 141 -26.43 -28.80 -12.68
CA VAL A 141 -25.43 -29.70 -12.07
C VAL A 141 -25.26 -30.96 -12.91
N ALA A 142 -24.02 -31.29 -13.25
CA ALA A 142 -23.61 -32.52 -13.91
C ALA A 142 -22.85 -33.44 -12.95
N TYR A 143 -23.25 -34.71 -12.88
CA TYR A 143 -22.56 -35.73 -12.10
C TYR A 143 -21.39 -36.35 -12.88
N ASP A 144 -20.19 -36.35 -12.29
CA ASP A 144 -19.00 -36.99 -12.86
C ASP A 144 -18.86 -38.42 -12.31
N GLN A 145 -19.40 -39.36 -13.07
CA GLN A 145 -19.41 -40.77 -12.69
C GLN A 145 -18.03 -41.41 -12.72
N GLU A 146 -17.15 -41.01 -13.63
CA GLU A 146 -15.79 -41.58 -13.76
C GLU A 146 -14.84 -41.03 -12.68
N GLY A 147 -15.04 -39.78 -12.26
CA GLY A 147 -14.28 -39.13 -11.19
C GLY A 147 -14.76 -39.44 -9.77
N SER A 148 -15.86 -40.17 -9.62
CA SER A 148 -16.43 -40.56 -8.33
C SER A 148 -15.89 -41.91 -7.85
N MET A 149 -15.64 -42.03 -6.54
CA MET A 149 -15.14 -43.23 -5.87
C MET A 149 -16.10 -43.64 -4.75
N ALA A 150 -15.91 -44.84 -4.19
CA ALA A 150 -16.73 -45.33 -3.06
C ALA A 150 -16.74 -44.37 -1.84
N SER A 151 -15.71 -43.53 -1.70
CA SER A 151 -15.57 -42.54 -0.62
C SER A 151 -15.72 -41.08 -1.06
N SER A 152 -16.03 -40.79 -2.33
CA SER A 152 -16.11 -39.41 -2.82
C SER A 152 -17.01 -39.27 -4.04
N VAL A 153 -17.90 -38.29 -4.03
CA VAL A 153 -18.78 -37.94 -5.16
C VAL A 153 -18.22 -36.69 -5.83
N ARG A 154 -18.19 -36.67 -7.17
CA ARG A 154 -17.77 -35.52 -7.97
C ARG A 154 -18.91 -35.03 -8.84
N PHE A 155 -19.12 -33.72 -8.84
CA PHE A 155 -20.11 -33.04 -9.68
C PHE A 155 -19.56 -31.67 -10.08
N SER A 156 -20.08 -31.11 -11.15
CA SER A 156 -19.73 -29.81 -11.70
C SER A 156 -20.99 -29.03 -12.08
N TRP A 157 -20.88 -27.72 -12.23
CA TRP A 157 -21.96 -26.87 -12.73
C TRP A 157 -21.37 -25.72 -13.54
N GLN A 158 -22.17 -25.16 -14.44
CA GLN A 158 -21.80 -23.93 -15.15
C GLN A 158 -21.87 -22.73 -14.20
N ALA A 159 -20.98 -21.76 -14.39
CA ALA A 159 -21.00 -20.53 -13.62
C ALA A 159 -22.24 -19.70 -13.97
N VAL A 160 -23.08 -19.44 -12.97
CA VAL A 160 -24.18 -18.48 -13.00
C VAL A 160 -23.59 -17.06 -12.94
N GLU A 161 -24.00 -16.22 -13.88
CA GLU A 161 -23.58 -14.82 -13.95
C GLU A 161 -23.96 -14.09 -12.65
N ASN A 162 -23.03 -13.30 -12.10
CA ASN A 162 -23.17 -12.57 -10.83
C ASN A 162 -23.25 -13.42 -9.54
N ALA A 163 -23.14 -14.75 -9.62
CA ALA A 163 -23.08 -15.59 -8.42
C ALA A 163 -21.72 -15.47 -7.72
N ALA A 164 -21.72 -14.99 -6.47
CA ALA A 164 -20.50 -14.85 -5.66
C ALA A 164 -20.11 -16.14 -4.91
N ARG A 165 -21.08 -17.05 -4.67
CA ARG A 165 -20.89 -18.31 -3.95
C ARG A 165 -21.95 -19.33 -4.36
N TYR A 166 -21.63 -20.62 -4.21
CA TYR A 166 -22.60 -21.71 -4.35
C TYR A 166 -22.71 -22.48 -3.04
N GLU A 167 -23.94 -22.80 -2.66
CA GLU A 167 -24.24 -23.70 -1.56
C GLU A 167 -24.84 -24.97 -2.16
N TYR A 168 -24.35 -26.14 -1.74
CA TYR A 168 -24.87 -27.41 -2.21
C TYR A 168 -25.10 -28.38 -1.05
N THR A 169 -26.13 -29.21 -1.21
CA THR A 169 -26.44 -30.36 -0.36
C THR A 169 -26.58 -31.59 -1.24
N TYR A 170 -26.08 -32.73 -0.80
CA TYR A 170 -26.35 -34.00 -1.47
C TYR A 170 -26.93 -35.01 -0.48
N THR A 171 -27.91 -35.77 -0.97
CA THR A 171 -28.61 -36.79 -0.18
C THR A 171 -28.22 -38.16 -0.71
N CYS A 172 -27.80 -39.05 0.18
CA CYS A 172 -27.61 -40.45 -0.19
C CYS A 172 -28.98 -41.10 -0.45
N LEU A 173 -29.27 -41.43 -1.71
CA LEU A 173 -30.56 -42.02 -2.10
C LEU A 173 -30.80 -43.41 -1.49
N ASN A 174 -29.77 -44.08 -0.96
CA ASN A 174 -29.88 -45.41 -0.39
C ASN A 174 -30.24 -45.41 1.12
N CYS A 175 -29.72 -44.46 1.90
CA CYS A 175 -30.00 -44.36 3.35
C CYS A 175 -30.81 -43.13 3.76
N GLY A 176 -31.10 -42.20 2.83
CA GLY A 176 -31.82 -40.96 3.12
C GLY A 176 -31.03 -39.95 3.94
N GLU A 177 -29.76 -40.23 4.25
CA GLU A 177 -28.89 -39.34 5.00
C GLU A 177 -28.50 -38.15 4.11
N VAL A 178 -28.85 -36.95 4.57
CA VAL A 178 -28.39 -35.69 3.99
C VAL A 178 -27.01 -35.43 4.57
N VAL A 179 -25.98 -35.42 3.72
CA VAL A 179 -24.64 -35.01 4.16
C VAL A 179 -24.58 -33.49 4.10
N GLU A 180 -24.09 -32.87 5.17
CA GLU A 180 -24.16 -31.42 5.45
C GLU A 180 -23.83 -30.52 4.26
N SER A 181 -24.52 -29.37 4.22
CA SER A 181 -24.28 -28.28 3.29
C SER A 181 -22.79 -27.91 3.27
N ARG A 182 -22.17 -27.98 2.10
CA ARG A 182 -20.85 -27.40 1.89
C ARG A 182 -21.01 -26.19 0.99
N SER A 183 -20.44 -25.06 1.41
CA SER A 183 -20.27 -23.90 0.55
C SER A 183 -19.04 -24.12 -0.32
N GLY A 184 -19.24 -24.11 -1.63
CA GLY A 184 -18.15 -23.97 -2.59
C GLY A 184 -18.13 -22.53 -3.07
N GLU A 185 -17.08 -21.78 -2.73
CA GLU A 185 -16.80 -20.56 -3.49
C GLU A 185 -16.58 -21.01 -4.94
N THR A 186 -17.25 -20.37 -5.89
CA THR A 186 -16.75 -20.41 -7.26
C THR A 186 -15.33 -19.91 -7.14
N ALA A 187 -14.34 -20.67 -7.61
CA ALA A 187 -13.02 -20.11 -7.76
C ALA A 187 -13.19 -18.88 -8.68
N SER A 188 -13.26 -17.69 -8.09
CA SER A 188 -13.10 -16.42 -8.77
C SER A 188 -11.68 -16.47 -9.30
N SER A 189 -11.53 -17.04 -10.50
CA SER A 189 -10.29 -17.19 -11.26
C SER A 189 -9.04 -16.98 -10.39
N ASN A 190 -8.76 -17.91 -9.45
CA ASN A 190 -7.80 -17.78 -8.34
C ASN A 190 -7.09 -16.42 -8.31
N SER A 191 -7.75 -15.34 -7.85
CA SER A 191 -7.11 -14.02 -7.85
C SER A 191 -6.05 -14.02 -6.74
N ALA A 192 -4.84 -14.41 -7.12
CA ALA A 192 -3.77 -14.65 -6.17
C ALA A 192 -3.11 -13.30 -5.82
N ALA A 193 -3.74 -12.55 -4.94
CA ALA A 193 -3.19 -11.32 -4.38
C ALA A 193 -2.65 -11.58 -2.96
N TYR A 194 -1.42 -11.17 -2.69
CA TYR A 194 -0.75 -11.37 -1.41
C TYR A 194 -0.19 -10.06 -0.90
N LEU A 195 -0.40 -9.78 0.38
CA LEU A 195 0.15 -8.61 1.04
C LEU A 195 1.59 -8.89 1.49
N TYR A 196 2.50 -7.98 1.17
CA TYR A 196 3.87 -7.92 1.68
C TYR A 196 4.08 -6.57 2.37
N ALA A 197 5.09 -6.47 3.23
CA ALA A 197 5.50 -5.17 3.76
C ALA A 197 5.87 -4.24 2.58
N GLY A 198 5.15 -3.11 2.46
CA GLY A 198 5.38 -2.10 1.42
C GLY A 198 4.92 -2.45 0.00
N SER A 199 4.28 -3.60 -0.25
CA SER A 199 3.75 -3.94 -1.59
C SER A 199 2.64 -4.98 -1.59
N ILE A 200 1.90 -5.02 -2.69
CA ILE A 200 0.92 -6.07 -3.02
C ILE A 200 1.49 -6.88 -4.17
N LYS A 201 1.58 -8.20 -4.00
CA LYS A 201 1.97 -9.13 -5.05
C LYS A 201 0.73 -9.69 -5.73
N LEU A 202 0.68 -9.63 -7.05
CA LEU A 202 -0.32 -10.29 -7.89
C LEU A 202 0.29 -11.50 -8.59
N GLY A 203 -0.51 -12.56 -8.68
CA GLY A 203 -0.18 -13.78 -9.40
C GLY A 203 0.73 -14.72 -8.63
N THR A 204 0.86 -15.93 -9.16
CA THR A 204 1.82 -16.94 -8.70
C THR A 204 2.58 -17.49 -9.90
N SER A 205 3.41 -18.51 -9.69
CA SER A 205 4.00 -19.26 -10.79
C SER A 205 2.97 -19.98 -11.67
N SER A 206 1.70 -20.06 -11.27
CA SER A 206 0.65 -20.86 -11.91
C SER A 206 -0.75 -20.24 -11.93
N ALA A 207 -0.92 -19.00 -11.48
CA ALA A 207 -2.19 -18.28 -11.57
C ALA A 207 -1.96 -16.78 -11.81
N VAL A 208 -2.90 -16.14 -12.51
CA VAL A 208 -3.04 -14.68 -12.55
C VAL A 208 -3.52 -14.16 -11.19
N GLY A 209 -3.24 -12.90 -10.88
CA GLY A 209 -3.82 -12.20 -9.73
C GLY A 209 -4.41 -10.86 -10.14
N SER A 210 -5.37 -10.40 -9.35
CA SER A 210 -5.97 -9.08 -9.48
C SER A 210 -6.24 -8.48 -8.11
N VAL A 211 -6.28 -7.15 -8.04
CA VAL A 211 -6.67 -6.42 -6.84
C VAL A 211 -7.48 -5.18 -7.23
N PHE A 212 -8.42 -4.80 -6.38
CA PHE A 212 -9.17 -3.56 -6.51
C PHE A 212 -8.58 -2.48 -5.62
N THR A 213 -8.49 -1.27 -6.17
CA THR A 213 -8.22 -0.08 -5.37
C THR A 213 -9.46 0.29 -4.55
N PRO A 214 -9.31 1.07 -3.47
CA PRO A 214 -10.42 1.82 -2.91
C PRO A 214 -11.07 2.70 -3.99
N ARG A 215 -12.33 3.08 -3.75
CA ARG A 215 -13.01 4.08 -4.59
C ARG A 215 -12.32 5.44 -4.43
N VAL A 216 -12.35 6.26 -5.49
CA VAL A 216 -11.80 7.64 -5.47
C VAL A 216 -12.75 8.58 -4.73
N ALA A 217 -12.98 8.30 -3.45
CA ALA A 217 -14.02 8.94 -2.63
C ALA A 217 -13.79 10.44 -2.35
N ALA A 218 -12.64 10.99 -2.76
CA ALA A 218 -12.32 12.41 -2.63
C ALA A 218 -12.99 13.29 -3.70
N ILE A 219 -13.62 12.70 -4.73
CA ILE A 219 -14.41 13.44 -5.71
C ILE A 219 -15.80 13.72 -5.14
N ASP A 220 -16.31 14.93 -5.34
CA ASP A 220 -17.66 15.27 -4.90
C ASP A 220 -18.73 14.42 -5.62
N PRO A 221 -19.75 13.91 -4.91
CA PRO A 221 -20.83 13.12 -5.51
C PRO A 221 -21.50 13.82 -6.69
N GLY A 222 -21.68 13.09 -7.80
CA GLY A 222 -22.29 13.63 -9.04
C GLY A 222 -21.32 14.42 -9.94
N THR A 223 -20.10 14.66 -9.48
CA THR A 223 -19.06 15.36 -10.26
C THR A 223 -18.23 14.37 -11.05
N LYS A 224 -17.93 14.72 -12.30
CA LYS A 224 -16.98 14.02 -13.16
C LYS A 224 -15.70 14.82 -13.23
N VAL A 225 -14.56 14.15 -13.06
CA VAL A 225 -13.24 14.77 -13.18
C VAL A 225 -12.34 13.97 -14.10
N ASN A 226 -11.41 14.66 -14.76
CA ASN A 226 -10.28 14.01 -15.41
C ASN A 226 -9.16 13.87 -14.38
N ALA A 227 -8.39 12.80 -14.47
CA ALA A 227 -7.32 12.52 -13.52
C ALA A 227 -6.15 11.79 -14.19
N GLU A 228 -4.97 11.93 -13.60
CA GLU A 228 -3.85 11.05 -13.86
C GLU A 228 -3.79 9.98 -12.77
N VAL A 229 -3.80 8.72 -13.19
CA VAL A 229 -3.63 7.55 -12.34
C VAL A 229 -2.19 7.08 -12.46
N ILE A 230 -1.48 7.09 -11.33
CA ILE A 230 -0.07 6.72 -11.25
C ILE A 230 0.02 5.38 -10.53
N VAL A 231 0.60 4.38 -11.17
CA VAL A 231 0.78 3.03 -10.64
C VAL A 231 2.27 2.75 -10.51
N GLY A 232 2.73 2.43 -9.30
CA GLY A 232 4.09 1.97 -9.05
C GLY A 232 4.16 0.47 -8.93
N GLY A 233 5.07 -0.17 -9.67
CA GLY A 233 5.22 -1.62 -9.62
C GLY A 233 6.44 -2.16 -10.34
N THR A 234 6.60 -3.49 -10.30
CA THR A 234 7.67 -4.25 -10.96
C THR A 234 7.24 -5.70 -11.20
N ALA A 235 7.85 -6.38 -12.18
CA ALA A 235 7.69 -7.83 -12.36
C ALA A 235 8.70 -8.62 -11.53
N PHE A 236 8.44 -9.92 -11.31
CA PHE A 236 9.32 -10.78 -10.52
C PHE A 236 10.50 -11.33 -11.33
N LEU A 237 11.72 -11.17 -10.83
CA LEU A 237 12.87 -11.95 -11.31
C LEU A 237 13.24 -13.01 -10.27
N GLY A 238 13.16 -14.28 -10.68
CA GLY A 238 13.52 -15.42 -9.85
C GLY A 238 15.02 -15.49 -9.57
N THR A 239 15.39 -16.06 -8.43
CA THR A 239 16.80 -16.32 -8.05
C THR A 239 17.54 -17.25 -9.00
N ASN A 240 16.82 -17.97 -9.86
CA ASN A 240 17.32 -18.81 -10.94
C ASN A 240 17.52 -18.05 -12.27
N GLY A 241 17.36 -16.73 -12.29
CA GLY A 241 17.57 -15.89 -13.48
C GLY A 241 16.42 -15.92 -14.50
N TYR A 242 15.28 -16.53 -14.16
CA TYR A 242 14.10 -16.51 -15.02
C TYR A 242 13.25 -15.27 -14.74
N TYR A 243 13.05 -14.50 -15.80
CA TYR A 243 12.11 -13.39 -15.84
C TYR A 243 10.69 -13.93 -15.92
N ASP A 244 9.85 -13.49 -15.00
CA ASP A 244 8.41 -13.60 -15.18
C ASP A 244 7.97 -12.67 -16.32
N ASP A 245 6.87 -12.98 -16.99
CA ASP A 245 6.26 -12.05 -17.92
C ASP A 245 5.70 -10.82 -17.19
N ASP A 246 5.90 -9.64 -17.76
CA ASP A 246 5.59 -8.36 -17.15
C ASP A 246 4.30 -7.71 -17.70
N ALA A 247 3.44 -8.51 -18.36
CA ALA A 247 2.14 -8.05 -18.83
C ALA A 247 1.18 -7.74 -17.67
N ALA A 248 0.71 -6.50 -17.66
CA ALA A 248 -0.24 -5.99 -16.69
C ALA A 248 -1.43 -5.32 -17.37
N ALA A 249 -2.50 -5.15 -16.62
CA ALA A 249 -3.61 -4.29 -17.01
C ALA A 249 -4.11 -3.45 -15.85
N ILE A 250 -4.62 -2.28 -16.20
CA ILE A 250 -5.44 -1.45 -15.33
C ILE A 250 -6.83 -1.30 -15.97
N THR A 251 -7.86 -1.64 -15.21
CA THR A 251 -9.26 -1.54 -15.64
C THR A 251 -10.03 -0.57 -14.76
N ILE A 252 -10.82 0.31 -15.38
CA ILE A 252 -11.69 1.26 -14.71
C ILE A 252 -13.04 0.58 -14.44
N GLU A 253 -13.42 0.49 -13.18
CA GLU A 253 -14.76 0.06 -12.77
C GLU A 253 -15.58 1.26 -12.29
N GLY A 254 -16.81 1.39 -12.79
CA GLY A 254 -17.65 2.57 -12.60
C GLY A 254 -17.52 3.56 -13.76
N ASP A 255 -17.70 4.84 -13.48
CA ASP A 255 -17.65 5.90 -14.49
C ASP A 255 -16.22 6.22 -14.93
N GLY A 256 -16.10 6.73 -16.16
CA GLY A 256 -14.86 7.22 -16.75
C GLY A 256 -14.19 6.25 -17.73
N THR A 257 -13.27 6.74 -18.55
CA THR A 257 -12.58 5.97 -19.59
C THR A 257 -11.11 6.38 -19.66
N PHE A 258 -10.26 5.58 -20.29
CA PHE A 258 -8.99 6.06 -20.80
C PHE A 258 -9.21 7.03 -21.98
N GLU A 259 -8.14 7.68 -22.42
CA GLU A 259 -8.20 8.71 -23.49
C GLU A 259 -8.71 8.16 -24.83
N ASP A 260 -8.44 6.89 -25.11
CA ASP A 260 -8.95 6.17 -26.28
C ASP A 260 -10.42 5.73 -26.15
N GLY A 261 -11.06 6.07 -25.02
CA GLY A 261 -12.43 5.67 -24.68
C GLY A 261 -12.55 4.26 -24.08
N ALA A 262 -11.44 3.51 -23.96
CA ALA A 262 -11.46 2.17 -23.40
C ALA A 262 -11.66 2.18 -21.88
N LYS A 263 -12.09 1.04 -21.34
CA LYS A 263 -12.17 0.79 -19.89
C LYS A 263 -10.97 0.04 -19.35
N CYS A 264 -10.14 -0.55 -20.21
CA CYS A 264 -8.99 -1.35 -19.85
C CYS A 264 -7.79 -0.88 -20.67
N ALA A 265 -6.67 -0.63 -20.00
CA ALA A 265 -5.39 -0.38 -20.63
C ALA A 265 -4.44 -1.52 -20.26
N GLU A 266 -3.91 -2.20 -21.27
CA GLU A 266 -2.83 -3.19 -21.10
C GLU A 266 -1.47 -2.50 -21.25
N PHE A 267 -0.51 -2.91 -20.43
CA PHE A 267 0.83 -2.35 -20.43
C PHE A 267 1.87 -3.36 -19.97
N ARG A 268 3.15 -3.03 -20.16
CA ARG A 268 4.29 -3.83 -19.72
C ARG A 268 4.98 -3.11 -18.57
N MET A 269 5.36 -3.80 -17.50
CA MET A 269 6.09 -3.15 -16.40
C MET A 269 7.45 -2.62 -16.86
N GLY A 270 8.12 -3.29 -17.78
CA GLY A 270 9.44 -2.90 -18.29
C GLY A 270 10.59 -3.04 -17.29
N SER A 271 10.31 -3.60 -16.10
CA SER A 271 11.26 -3.74 -14.99
C SER A 271 11.03 -5.03 -14.21
N TRP A 272 12.10 -5.56 -13.62
CA TRP A 272 12.05 -6.78 -12.80
C TRP A 272 12.85 -6.61 -11.52
N ASN A 273 12.19 -6.78 -10.38
CA ASN A 273 12.71 -6.47 -9.04
C ASN A 273 13.25 -5.02 -8.92
N ASP A 274 12.75 -4.11 -9.75
CA ASP A 274 13.10 -2.68 -9.77
C ASP A 274 11.83 -1.84 -9.97
N TRP A 275 11.61 -0.84 -9.12
CA TRP A 275 10.32 -0.15 -9.04
C TRP A 275 10.22 0.95 -10.09
N VAL A 276 9.19 0.90 -10.93
CA VAL A 276 8.90 1.94 -11.93
C VAL A 276 7.51 2.54 -11.73
N ARG A 277 7.27 3.71 -12.31
CA ARG A 277 5.96 4.39 -12.31
C ARG A 277 5.36 4.40 -13.71
N HIS A 278 4.13 3.94 -13.80
CA HIS A 278 3.28 4.03 -14.98
C HIS A 278 2.20 5.09 -14.74
N ARG A 279 1.85 5.84 -15.78
CA ARG A 279 0.88 6.93 -15.70
C ARG A 279 -0.20 6.73 -16.75
N PHE A 280 -1.46 6.89 -16.34
CA PHE A 280 -2.62 6.72 -17.20
C PHE A 280 -3.54 7.90 -17.02
N VAL A 281 -3.89 8.55 -18.11
CA VAL A 281 -4.91 9.60 -18.09
C VAL A 281 -6.27 8.93 -18.16
N VAL A 282 -7.15 9.32 -17.25
CA VAL A 282 -8.52 8.85 -17.18
C VAL A 282 -9.47 10.03 -17.20
N CYS A 283 -10.52 9.93 -18.00
CA CYS A 283 -11.47 10.99 -18.26
C CYS A 283 -12.81 10.69 -17.59
N GLY A 284 -13.41 11.70 -16.96
CA GLY A 284 -14.77 11.64 -16.43
C GLY A 284 -15.01 10.60 -15.33
N ILE A 285 -14.02 10.34 -14.48
CA ILE A 285 -14.17 9.47 -13.30
C ILE A 285 -15.02 10.17 -12.23
N THR A 286 -15.69 9.38 -11.38
CA THR A 286 -16.53 9.88 -10.28
C THR A 286 -16.07 9.30 -8.94
N ALA A 287 -16.69 9.76 -7.85
CA ALA A 287 -16.47 9.22 -6.51
C ALA A 287 -16.72 7.69 -6.40
N ALA A 288 -17.51 7.14 -7.32
CA ALA A 288 -17.79 5.71 -7.39
C ALA A 288 -16.71 4.92 -8.12
N THR A 289 -15.86 5.57 -8.91
CA THR A 289 -14.83 4.91 -9.73
C THR A 289 -13.78 4.25 -8.84
N ARG A 290 -13.36 3.05 -9.22
CA ARG A 290 -12.20 2.34 -8.68
C ARG A 290 -11.42 1.67 -9.81
N PHE A 291 -10.19 1.28 -9.55
CA PHE A 291 -9.34 0.62 -10.53
C PHE A 291 -9.12 -0.84 -10.14
N ARG A 292 -9.02 -1.71 -11.13
CA ARG A 292 -8.60 -3.09 -10.99
C ARG A 292 -7.21 -3.22 -11.61
N LEU A 293 -6.23 -3.65 -10.83
CA LEU A 293 -4.89 -3.96 -11.30
C LEU A 293 -4.78 -5.47 -11.49
N GLU A 294 -4.21 -5.91 -12.61
CA GLU A 294 -4.20 -7.32 -13.00
C GLU A 294 -2.87 -7.75 -13.60
N SER A 295 -2.41 -8.95 -13.26
CA SER A 295 -1.43 -9.67 -14.07
C SER A 295 -2.14 -10.39 -15.22
N ARG A 296 -1.56 -10.37 -16.42
CA ARG A 296 -2.20 -11.01 -17.60
C ARG A 296 -1.73 -12.43 -17.87
N THR A 297 -0.63 -12.84 -17.26
CA THR A 297 0.03 -14.10 -17.60
C THR A 297 -0.15 -15.13 -16.48
N ALA A 298 -0.85 -16.23 -16.80
CA ALA A 298 -1.24 -17.24 -15.82
C ALA A 298 -0.07 -18.06 -15.26
N ALA A 299 1.06 -18.15 -15.96
CA ALA A 299 2.24 -18.84 -15.46
C ALA A 299 3.45 -17.93 -15.54
N LYS A 300 4.13 -17.73 -14.40
CA LYS A 300 5.25 -16.79 -14.28
C LYS A 300 4.85 -15.36 -14.67
N GLY A 301 3.73 -14.85 -14.16
CA GLY A 301 3.28 -13.47 -14.37
C GLY A 301 3.22 -12.67 -13.07
N ARG A 302 4.15 -12.91 -12.15
CA ARG A 302 4.11 -12.27 -10.81
C ARG A 302 4.47 -10.80 -10.92
N LEU A 303 3.57 -9.95 -10.45
CA LEU A 303 3.75 -8.50 -10.40
C LEU A 303 3.70 -8.01 -8.95
N PHE A 304 4.42 -6.95 -8.64
CA PHE A 304 4.40 -6.30 -7.34
C PHE A 304 4.03 -4.83 -7.52
N PHE A 305 3.14 -4.32 -6.69
CA PHE A 305 2.70 -2.93 -6.70
C PHE A 305 2.97 -2.29 -5.35
N ASN A 306 3.65 -1.15 -5.33
CA ASN A 306 4.01 -0.43 -4.10
C ASN A 306 3.40 0.97 -4.02
N TYR A 307 2.76 1.46 -5.09
CA TYR A 307 2.18 2.79 -5.11
C TYR A 307 0.95 2.88 -6.00
N LEU A 308 -0.02 3.66 -5.53
CA LEU A 308 -1.12 4.16 -6.34
C LEU A 308 -1.34 5.63 -6.00
N GLY A 309 -1.44 6.47 -7.01
CA GLY A 309 -1.86 7.86 -6.90
C GLY A 309 -2.96 8.17 -7.91
N VAL A 310 -3.90 9.03 -7.53
CA VAL A 310 -4.90 9.59 -8.44
C VAL A 310 -4.87 11.09 -8.24
N VAL A 311 -4.44 11.81 -9.27
CA VAL A 311 -4.26 13.27 -9.23
C VAL A 311 -5.29 13.89 -10.15
N LYS A 312 -6.14 14.80 -9.63
CA LYS A 312 -7.10 15.53 -10.46
C LYS A 312 -6.32 16.36 -11.49
N LEU A 313 -6.71 16.26 -12.76
CA LEU A 313 -6.23 17.11 -13.84
C LEU A 313 -7.10 18.35 -13.96
N ASP A 314 -6.55 19.41 -14.56
CA ASP A 314 -7.30 20.62 -14.87
C ASP A 314 -8.52 20.28 -15.75
N ASP A 315 -9.63 20.99 -15.55
CA ASP A 315 -10.86 20.79 -16.33
C ASP A 315 -10.63 21.15 -17.81
N ALA A 316 -9.60 21.96 -18.11
CA ALA A 316 -9.14 22.29 -19.46
C ALA A 316 -8.08 21.32 -20.05
N TYR A 317 -7.76 20.22 -19.36
CA TYR A 317 -6.76 19.25 -19.81
C TYR A 317 -7.09 18.68 -21.19
N SER A 318 -6.10 18.66 -22.09
CA SER A 318 -6.14 18.00 -23.40
C SER A 318 -4.97 17.03 -23.53
N SER A 319 -5.25 15.83 -24.02
CA SER A 319 -4.24 14.80 -24.33
C SER A 319 -3.25 15.25 -25.42
N ALA A 320 -3.63 16.22 -26.25
CA ALA A 320 -2.78 16.82 -27.27
C ALA A 320 -1.70 17.78 -26.70
N SER A 321 -1.72 18.01 -25.38
CA SER A 321 -0.78 18.84 -24.63
C SER A 321 0.00 18.00 -23.62
N GLU A 322 0.51 16.83 -24.03
CA GLU A 322 1.53 16.13 -23.23
C GLU A 322 2.65 17.13 -22.91
N LEU A 323 2.98 17.25 -21.62
CA LEU A 323 4.15 18.01 -21.22
C LEU A 323 5.38 17.41 -21.93
N PRO A 324 6.25 18.24 -22.52
CA PRO A 324 7.46 17.76 -23.18
C PRO A 324 8.24 16.86 -22.23
N GLN A 325 8.73 15.73 -22.76
CA GLN A 325 9.59 14.84 -21.98
C GLN A 325 11.00 15.42 -21.94
N LEU A 326 11.63 15.41 -20.76
CA LEU A 326 13.03 15.76 -20.63
C LEU A 326 13.90 14.82 -21.48
N GLU A 327 14.99 15.35 -22.03
CA GLU A 327 15.96 14.53 -22.74
C GLU A 327 16.58 13.49 -21.80
N THR A 328 16.83 12.29 -22.33
CA THR A 328 17.55 11.23 -21.59
C THR A 328 18.99 11.65 -21.31
N PRO A 329 19.50 11.53 -20.07
CA PRO A 329 20.90 11.80 -19.76
C PRO A 329 21.87 11.06 -20.69
N GLY A 330 22.65 11.85 -21.43
CA GLY A 330 23.67 11.38 -22.37
C GLY A 330 25.09 11.43 -21.78
N SER A 331 26.05 10.84 -22.49
CA SER A 331 27.48 10.87 -22.15
C SER A 331 27.79 10.44 -20.71
N VAL A 332 27.05 9.44 -20.20
CA VAL A 332 27.31 8.88 -18.88
C VAL A 332 28.70 8.24 -18.87
N THR A 333 29.57 8.71 -17.99
CA THR A 333 30.92 8.21 -17.79
C THR A 333 31.17 7.92 -16.31
N ALA A 334 32.13 7.04 -16.06
CA ALA A 334 32.63 6.73 -14.73
C ALA A 334 34.14 6.95 -14.68
N SER A 335 34.65 7.38 -13.54
CA SER A 335 36.09 7.29 -13.22
C SER A 335 36.55 5.83 -13.18
N GLU A 336 37.85 5.62 -13.00
CA GLU A 336 38.33 4.29 -12.61
C GLU A 336 37.62 3.85 -11.33
N ALA A 337 37.06 2.63 -11.36
CA ALA A 337 36.21 2.13 -10.30
C ALA A 337 36.90 1.02 -9.52
N SER A 338 36.73 1.04 -8.20
CA SER A 338 37.22 0.01 -7.30
C SER A 338 36.07 -0.55 -6.46
N ALA A 339 36.36 -1.55 -5.62
CA ALA A 339 35.41 -2.02 -4.61
C ALA A 339 34.91 -0.89 -3.68
N TYR A 340 35.63 0.22 -3.57
CA TYR A 340 35.33 1.29 -2.63
C TYR A 340 34.47 2.41 -3.24
N GLY A 341 34.50 2.57 -4.56
CA GLY A 341 33.69 3.56 -5.24
C GLY A 341 34.21 4.02 -6.60
N PHE A 342 33.48 4.98 -7.18
CA PHE A 342 33.82 5.70 -8.40
C PHE A 342 32.98 6.99 -8.53
N ASP A 343 33.46 7.94 -9.33
CA ASP A 343 32.71 9.13 -9.70
C ASP A 343 31.94 8.91 -11.00
N LEU A 344 30.68 9.30 -11.02
CA LEU A 344 29.83 9.35 -12.21
C LEU A 344 29.68 10.78 -12.69
N SER A 345 29.66 10.96 -14.01
CA SER A 345 29.26 12.24 -14.62
C SER A 345 28.49 12.01 -15.92
N TRP A 346 27.59 12.95 -16.25
CA TRP A 346 26.78 12.95 -17.45
C TRP A 346 26.54 14.36 -17.96
N THR A 347 25.96 14.50 -19.15
CA THR A 347 25.56 15.81 -19.68
C THR A 347 24.35 16.33 -18.91
N ALA A 348 24.40 17.59 -18.46
CA ALA A 348 23.24 18.25 -17.86
C ALA A 348 22.06 18.33 -18.85
N VAL A 349 20.88 17.91 -18.40
CA VAL A 349 19.63 17.98 -19.14
C VAL A 349 18.94 19.33 -18.81
N PRO A 350 18.64 20.18 -19.81
CA PRO A 350 17.87 21.40 -19.60
C PRO A 350 16.53 21.13 -18.90
N ASP A 351 16.10 22.04 -18.04
CA ASP A 351 14.86 21.93 -17.24
C ASP A 351 14.81 20.75 -16.25
N ALA A 352 15.85 19.91 -16.17
CA ALA A 352 15.96 18.93 -15.10
C ALA A 352 16.12 19.63 -13.75
N THR A 353 15.22 19.32 -12.83
CA THR A 353 15.25 19.81 -11.44
C THR A 353 16.17 18.98 -10.56
N ASP A 354 16.30 17.67 -10.83
CA ASP A 354 17.23 16.76 -10.19
C ASP A 354 17.49 15.54 -11.10
N TYR A 355 18.39 14.66 -10.68
CA TYR A 355 18.68 13.38 -11.31
C TYR A 355 18.55 12.26 -10.30
N THR A 356 18.05 11.10 -10.73
CA THR A 356 18.12 9.85 -9.97
C THR A 356 19.16 8.94 -10.61
N TYR A 357 20.06 8.38 -9.81
CA TYR A 357 21.00 7.35 -10.26
C TYR A 357 20.65 5.98 -9.66
N TYR A 358 20.98 4.94 -10.42
CA TYR A 358 20.83 3.54 -10.02
C TYR A 358 22.14 2.82 -10.28
N VAL A 359 22.67 2.16 -9.26
CA VAL A 359 23.84 1.27 -9.35
C VAL A 359 23.32 -0.15 -9.16
N VAL A 360 23.34 -0.91 -10.24
CA VAL A 360 22.67 -2.21 -10.33
C VAL A 360 23.70 -3.30 -10.54
N ARG A 361 23.60 -4.37 -9.75
CA ARG A 361 24.41 -5.57 -9.93
C ARG A 361 24.08 -6.27 -11.26
N PRO A 362 24.97 -7.15 -11.75
CA PRO A 362 24.70 -8.02 -12.88
C PRO A 362 23.43 -8.89 -12.74
N ASP A 363 23.03 -9.21 -11.50
CA ASP A 363 21.83 -9.99 -11.18
C ASP A 363 20.54 -9.15 -11.05
N GLY A 364 20.62 -7.87 -11.42
CA GLY A 364 19.46 -6.95 -11.44
C GLY A 364 19.15 -6.30 -10.10
N ARG A 365 19.87 -6.62 -9.02
CA ARG A 365 19.66 -5.98 -7.71
C ARG A 365 20.30 -4.60 -7.65
N THR A 366 19.52 -3.58 -7.34
CA THR A 366 20.03 -2.24 -7.02
C THR A 366 20.78 -2.28 -5.68
N VAL A 367 22.05 -1.86 -5.69
CA VAL A 367 22.93 -1.81 -4.50
C VAL A 367 23.16 -0.42 -4.00
N ALA A 368 22.97 0.58 -4.85
CA ALA A 368 22.91 1.97 -4.46
C ALA A 368 21.93 2.69 -5.38
N THR A 369 21.16 3.59 -4.80
CA THR A 369 20.33 4.55 -5.53
C THR A 369 20.33 5.85 -4.75
N GLY A 370 20.22 6.96 -5.44
CA GLY A 370 20.16 8.25 -4.81
C GLY A 370 19.83 9.34 -5.82
N LYS A 371 19.82 10.56 -5.31
CA LYS A 371 19.53 11.76 -6.08
C LYS A 371 20.72 12.70 -6.10
N SER A 372 20.92 13.38 -7.22
CA SER A 372 21.85 14.50 -7.34
C SER A 372 21.16 15.66 -8.05
N TRP A 373 21.40 16.90 -7.60
CA TRP A 373 20.99 18.10 -8.34
C TRP A 373 22.01 18.49 -9.42
N GLU A 374 23.20 17.93 -9.33
CA GLU A 374 24.30 18.18 -10.26
C GLU A 374 24.44 16.98 -11.21
N PRO A 375 24.96 17.18 -12.42
CA PRO A 375 25.10 16.12 -13.42
C PRO A 375 26.31 15.22 -13.15
N HIS A 376 26.65 15.03 -11.88
CA HIS A 376 27.71 14.17 -11.38
C HIS A 376 27.39 13.71 -9.95
N VAL A 377 27.99 12.60 -9.53
CA VAL A 377 27.85 12.07 -8.17
C VAL A 377 29.01 11.11 -7.85
N HIS A 378 29.51 11.15 -6.62
CA HIS A 378 30.39 10.09 -6.09
C HIS A 378 29.53 8.90 -5.67
N ILE A 379 29.99 7.69 -5.96
CA ILE A 379 29.35 6.45 -5.52
C ILE A 379 30.33 5.74 -4.60
N GLY A 380 30.10 5.79 -3.29
CA GLY A 380 30.88 5.06 -2.30
C GLY A 380 30.25 3.73 -1.86
N GLY A 381 30.98 3.02 -0.99
CA GLY A 381 30.42 1.96 -0.15
C GLY A 381 29.99 0.70 -0.90
N LEU A 382 30.68 0.36 -1.99
CA LEU A 382 30.35 -0.79 -2.86
C LEU A 382 31.02 -2.10 -2.43
N ASP A 383 31.83 -2.08 -1.37
CA ASP A 383 32.60 -3.24 -0.95
C ASP A 383 31.69 -4.39 -0.53
N GLY A 384 32.01 -5.61 -0.98
CA GLY A 384 31.17 -6.79 -0.81
C GLY A 384 29.80 -6.75 -1.53
N LYS A 385 29.44 -5.66 -2.23
CA LYS A 385 28.14 -5.52 -2.90
C LYS A 385 28.12 -6.09 -4.33
N SER A 386 29.28 -6.40 -4.91
CA SER A 386 29.40 -7.00 -6.25
C SER A 386 28.96 -8.48 -6.28
N VAL A 387 28.86 -9.05 -7.49
CA VAL A 387 28.57 -10.48 -7.69
C VAL A 387 29.87 -11.22 -7.93
N ALA A 388 30.10 -12.32 -7.21
CA ALA A 388 31.28 -13.16 -7.41
C ALA A 388 31.41 -13.59 -8.89
N GLY A 389 32.61 -13.41 -9.47
CA GLY A 389 32.88 -13.69 -10.90
C GLY A 389 32.40 -12.60 -11.86
N HIS A 390 31.72 -11.56 -11.38
CA HIS A 390 31.23 -10.44 -12.19
C HIS A 390 31.53 -9.10 -11.49
N PRO A 391 32.81 -8.65 -11.49
CA PRO A 391 33.25 -7.44 -10.79
C PRO A 391 32.88 -6.19 -11.60
N TYR A 392 31.59 -5.94 -11.78
CA TYR A 392 31.08 -4.74 -12.42
C TYR A 392 29.69 -4.38 -11.92
N PHE A 393 29.33 -3.11 -12.09
CA PHE A 393 27.97 -2.61 -11.90
C PHE A 393 27.44 -2.02 -13.20
N ASN A 394 26.12 -2.01 -13.35
CA ASN A 394 25.41 -1.31 -14.40
C ASN A 394 24.80 -0.05 -13.82
N VAL A 395 25.17 1.11 -14.37
CA VAL A 395 24.70 2.41 -13.90
C VAL A 395 23.69 2.99 -14.87
N ARG A 396 22.61 3.57 -14.33
CA ARG A 396 21.58 4.28 -15.08
C ARG A 396 21.23 5.60 -14.41
N ILE A 397 20.93 6.62 -15.22
CA ILE A 397 20.55 7.96 -14.74
C ILE A 397 19.21 8.36 -15.36
N VAL A 398 18.34 8.98 -14.57
CA VAL A 398 17.07 9.59 -14.99
C VAL A 398 17.09 11.07 -14.63
N ALA A 399 16.75 11.95 -15.56
CA ALA A 399 16.52 13.37 -15.29
C ALA A 399 15.07 13.58 -14.85
N ASN A 400 14.85 14.30 -13.75
CA ASN A 400 13.52 14.53 -13.19
C ASN A 400 13.09 15.99 -13.27
N HIS A 401 11.80 16.19 -13.50
CA HIS A 401 11.14 17.49 -13.39
C HIS A 401 10.14 17.45 -12.23
N MET A 402 10.40 18.20 -11.16
CA MET A 402 9.58 18.22 -9.95
C MET A 402 8.66 19.44 -9.87
N ASN A 403 7.56 19.26 -9.14
CA ASN A 403 6.48 20.22 -8.94
C ASN A 403 6.67 21.08 -7.69
N TYR A 404 7.86 21.33 -7.14
CA TYR A 404 7.96 22.22 -5.96
C TYR A 404 9.08 23.25 -6.05
N ASP A 405 8.79 24.47 -5.65
CA ASP A 405 9.81 25.50 -5.41
C ASP A 405 10.45 25.36 -4.03
N SER A 406 11.42 26.23 -3.78
CA SER A 406 12.15 26.34 -2.52
C SER A 406 11.32 26.63 -1.27
N GLY A 407 10.09 27.10 -1.44
CA GLY A 407 9.12 27.36 -0.39
C GLY A 407 8.23 26.17 -0.08
N LYS A 408 8.47 25.00 -0.71
CA LYS A 408 7.55 23.86 -0.71
C LYS A 408 6.20 24.21 -1.35
N GLN A 409 6.16 25.25 -2.18
CA GLN A 409 4.97 25.54 -2.97
C GLN A 409 5.01 24.72 -4.24
N GLU A 410 3.87 24.17 -4.61
CA GLU A 410 3.78 23.36 -5.81
C GLU A 410 4.02 24.24 -7.04
N ILE A 411 5.12 24.04 -7.78
CA ILE A 411 5.30 24.62 -9.11
C ILE A 411 4.57 23.76 -10.14
N PRO A 412 3.92 24.38 -11.13
CA PRO A 412 3.29 23.64 -12.21
C PRO A 412 4.30 22.72 -12.91
N GLN A 413 3.93 21.46 -13.10
CA GLN A 413 4.71 20.54 -13.91
C GLN A 413 4.75 21.07 -15.34
N THR A 414 5.93 21.43 -15.85
CA THR A 414 6.10 21.90 -17.24
C THR A 414 6.71 20.83 -18.15
N CYS A 415 7.37 19.82 -17.59
CA CYS A 415 7.97 18.70 -18.32
C CYS A 415 7.73 17.36 -17.61
N ARG A 416 7.81 16.24 -18.34
CA ARG A 416 7.89 14.89 -17.76
C ARG A 416 9.34 14.50 -17.52
N SER A 417 9.62 13.69 -16.50
CA SER A 417 10.94 13.07 -16.31
C SER A 417 11.38 12.30 -17.56
N SER A 418 12.69 12.22 -17.78
CA SER A 418 13.25 11.51 -18.92
C SER A 418 13.08 10.00 -18.80
N GLU A 419 13.26 9.27 -19.90
CA GLU A 419 13.61 7.86 -19.85
C GLU A 419 14.97 7.66 -19.15
N SER A 420 15.23 6.44 -18.69
CA SER A 420 16.54 6.06 -18.18
C SER A 420 17.61 6.12 -19.27
N SER A 421 18.81 6.57 -18.91
CA SER A 421 20.01 6.43 -19.73
C SER A 421 20.23 4.96 -20.12
N ARG A 422 20.96 4.76 -21.22
CA ARG A 422 21.56 3.45 -21.50
C ARG A 422 22.44 3.06 -20.31
N ALA A 423 22.45 1.76 -19.99
CA ALA A 423 23.27 1.25 -18.90
C ALA A 423 24.76 1.44 -19.22
N LEU A 424 25.48 2.14 -18.35
CA LEU A 424 26.94 2.17 -18.36
C LEU A 424 27.45 0.99 -17.52
N GLN A 425 28.19 0.08 -18.14
CA GLN A 425 28.89 -0.96 -17.40
C GLN A 425 30.17 -0.39 -16.79
N VAL A 426 30.23 -0.30 -15.47
CA VAL A 426 31.38 0.16 -14.69
C VAL A 426 32.10 -1.06 -14.14
N ARG A 427 33.26 -1.39 -14.70
CA ARG A 427 34.09 -2.52 -14.25
C ARG A 427 34.94 -2.12 -13.07
N LEU A 428 34.97 -2.98 -12.05
CA LEU A 428 35.81 -2.80 -10.88
C LEU A 428 37.22 -3.29 -11.18
N ALA A 429 38.20 -2.43 -11.01
CA ALA A 429 39.59 -2.81 -10.95
C ALA A 429 39.87 -3.52 -9.61
N GLU A 430 40.78 -4.49 -9.62
CA GLU A 430 41.34 -5.02 -8.38
C GLU A 430 42.08 -3.89 -7.66
N SER A 431 41.69 -3.64 -6.40
CA SER A 431 42.37 -2.66 -5.56
C SER A 431 43.25 -3.39 -4.55
N MET A 432 44.51 -2.99 -4.47
CA MET A 432 45.40 -3.39 -3.38
C MET A 432 45.33 -2.42 -2.19
N ALA A 433 44.45 -1.41 -2.23
CA ALA A 433 44.33 -0.45 -1.15
C ALA A 433 43.71 -1.09 0.09
N THR A 434 44.27 -0.79 1.25
CA THR A 434 43.77 -1.24 2.56
C THR A 434 42.70 -0.27 3.03
N VAL A 435 41.50 -0.77 3.35
CA VAL A 435 40.45 0.05 3.97
C VAL A 435 40.65 0.06 5.47
N TYR A 436 40.93 1.23 6.02
CA TYR A 436 41.04 1.43 7.46
C TYR A 436 39.68 1.63 8.13
N PHE A 437 38.70 2.20 7.43
CA PHE A 437 37.36 2.45 7.92
C PHE A 437 36.39 2.73 6.78
N GLN A 438 35.16 2.23 6.90
CA GLN A 438 34.05 2.50 6.01
C GLN A 438 32.75 2.43 6.82
N ASP A 439 31.80 3.33 6.54
CA ASP A 439 30.46 3.31 7.11
C ASP A 439 29.48 3.83 6.06
N ASP A 440 28.36 3.13 5.89
CA ASP A 440 27.27 3.51 4.98
C ASP A 440 26.04 4.05 5.72
N PHE A 441 26.17 4.27 7.03
CA PHE A 441 25.13 4.79 7.94
C PHE A 441 23.85 3.95 7.99
N SER A 442 23.92 2.68 7.55
CA SER A 442 22.80 1.73 7.61
C SER A 442 22.28 1.48 9.03
N TRP A 443 23.08 1.79 10.05
CA TRP A 443 22.68 1.73 11.46
C TRP A 443 21.65 2.80 11.85
N ILE A 444 21.40 3.81 11.01
CA ILE A 444 20.26 4.73 11.16
C ILE A 444 19.05 4.13 10.44
N ASP A 445 18.54 3.01 10.97
CA ASP A 445 17.42 2.26 10.39
C ASP A 445 16.08 2.92 10.75
N PRO A 446 15.23 3.31 9.78
CA PRO A 446 13.88 3.83 10.07
C PRO A 446 12.96 2.81 10.74
N ASN A 447 13.31 1.52 10.79
CA ASN A 447 12.58 0.52 11.56
C ASN A 447 12.95 0.52 13.05
N ASP A 448 14.04 1.19 13.43
CA ASP A 448 14.36 1.43 14.85
C ASP A 448 13.38 2.45 15.42
N ALA A 449 12.79 2.14 16.58
CA ALA A 449 11.83 3.02 17.25
C ALA A 449 12.40 4.43 17.52
N VAL A 450 13.71 4.57 17.69
CA VAL A 450 14.41 5.85 17.88
C VAL A 450 14.37 6.70 16.61
N PHE A 451 14.46 6.07 15.44
CA PHE A 451 14.59 6.75 14.15
C PHE A 451 13.34 6.66 13.28
N ALA A 452 12.31 5.90 13.68
CA ALA A 452 11.07 5.68 12.93
C ALA A 452 10.26 6.95 12.63
N THR A 453 10.48 8.01 13.40
CA THR A 453 9.85 9.32 13.14
C THR A 453 10.76 10.27 12.36
N HIS A 454 12.04 9.92 12.18
CA HIS A 454 12.95 10.75 11.40
C HIS A 454 12.67 10.57 9.91
N THR A 455 12.62 11.69 9.21
CA THR A 455 12.22 11.70 7.81
C THR A 455 13.46 11.67 6.92
N ASP A 456 13.47 10.74 5.96
CA ASP A 456 14.45 10.72 4.88
C ASP A 456 14.10 11.85 3.91
N TRP A 457 14.83 12.96 4.01
CA TRP A 457 14.58 14.15 3.20
C TRP A 457 15.16 14.01 1.79
N ILE A 458 16.21 13.21 1.61
CA ILE A 458 16.90 13.09 0.32
C ILE A 458 16.10 12.16 -0.61
N ASN A 459 15.50 11.08 -0.09
CA ASN A 459 14.76 10.13 -0.91
C ASN A 459 13.24 10.20 -0.75
N THR A 460 12.71 10.83 0.32
CA THR A 460 11.27 11.00 0.51
C THR A 460 10.89 12.47 0.41
N TYR A 461 9.95 12.76 -0.49
CA TYR A 461 9.25 14.05 -0.59
C TYR A 461 8.34 14.24 0.64
N CYS A 462 8.94 14.45 1.81
CA CYS A 462 8.23 14.45 3.08
C CYS A 462 7.80 15.86 3.48
N THR A 463 6.53 16.03 3.85
CA THR A 463 5.99 17.31 4.33
C THR A 463 6.38 17.60 5.78
N THR A 464 6.83 16.60 6.54
CA THR A 464 7.31 16.71 7.91
C THR A 464 8.83 16.67 7.99
N ASP A 465 9.44 17.68 8.62
CA ASP A 465 10.89 17.79 8.77
C ASP A 465 11.32 17.39 10.19
N VAL A 466 11.56 16.09 10.41
CA VAL A 466 11.93 15.56 11.73
C VAL A 466 13.30 14.90 11.65
N SER A 467 14.23 15.35 12.51
CA SER A 467 15.56 14.76 12.68
C SER A 467 15.98 14.78 14.15
N GLY A 468 16.81 13.80 14.52
CA GLY A 468 17.45 13.74 15.83
C GLY A 468 18.81 14.44 15.81
N ARG A 469 19.07 15.29 16.80
CA ARG A 469 20.38 15.94 16.98
C ARG A 469 21.33 14.98 17.71
N PHE A 470 22.57 14.85 17.24
CA PHE A 470 23.57 13.88 17.73
C PHE A 470 23.81 13.97 19.24
N ASP A 471 23.91 15.18 19.77
CA ASP A 471 24.09 15.46 21.20
C ASP A 471 22.91 14.98 22.04
N ALA A 472 21.68 15.26 21.61
CA ALA A 472 20.46 14.85 22.30
C ALA A 472 20.30 13.32 22.31
N LEU A 473 20.73 12.64 21.25
CA LEU A 473 20.75 11.18 21.19
C LEU A 473 21.76 10.60 22.19
N LEU A 474 22.97 11.16 22.26
CA LEU A 474 24.01 10.75 23.21
C LEU A 474 23.59 11.01 24.66
N GLU A 475 23.03 12.19 24.96
CA GLU A 475 22.48 12.53 26.29
C GLU A 475 21.30 11.62 26.68
N GLY A 476 20.48 11.22 25.70
CA GLY A 476 19.37 10.29 25.86
C GLY A 476 19.78 8.82 26.06
N GLY A 477 21.08 8.51 26.13
CA GLY A 477 21.60 7.17 26.39
C GLY A 477 21.85 6.30 25.16
N GLN A 478 21.87 6.85 23.95
CA GLN A 478 22.27 6.12 22.73
C GLN A 478 23.80 6.02 22.68
N THR A 479 24.38 4.94 23.24
CA THR A 479 25.83 4.89 23.56
C THR A 479 26.77 4.50 22.42
N SER A 480 26.29 4.09 21.25
CA SER A 480 27.20 3.86 20.13
C SER A 480 26.54 4.24 18.81
N LEU A 481 26.67 5.51 18.43
CA LEU A 481 26.45 6.01 17.06
C LEU A 481 27.52 5.41 16.11
N ASN A 482 27.67 4.09 16.13
CA ASN A 482 28.73 3.32 15.49
C ASN A 482 30.16 3.87 15.70
N GLY A 483 30.42 4.45 16.88
CA GLY A 483 31.71 5.08 17.21
C GLY A 483 31.93 6.48 16.65
N TRP A 484 30.98 7.02 15.88
CA TRP A 484 30.99 8.42 15.45
C TRP A 484 30.78 9.36 16.64
N ASN A 485 31.41 10.51 16.57
CA ASN A 485 31.29 11.56 17.58
C ASN A 485 31.12 12.92 16.89
N TYR A 486 30.94 13.98 17.67
CA TYR A 486 30.81 15.34 17.18
C TYR A 486 31.72 16.28 17.99
N ASP A 487 32.01 17.45 17.42
CA ASP A 487 32.67 18.53 18.15
C ASP A 487 31.61 19.25 19.01
N PRO A 488 31.68 19.22 20.36
CA PRO A 488 30.68 19.86 21.21
C PRO A 488 30.56 21.38 21.02
N SER A 489 31.60 22.02 20.45
CA SER A 489 31.55 23.45 20.09
C SER A 489 30.78 23.72 18.79
N LYS A 490 30.47 22.68 18.02
CA LYS A 490 29.73 22.70 16.74
C LYS A 490 28.65 21.60 16.71
N PRO A 491 27.60 21.73 17.55
CA PRO A 491 26.62 20.67 17.77
C PRO A 491 25.59 20.52 16.65
N GLY A 492 25.73 21.23 15.53
CA GLY A 492 24.81 21.15 14.39
C GLY A 492 24.94 19.86 13.59
N VAL A 493 24.91 18.69 14.23
CA VAL A 493 25.01 17.36 13.60
C VAL A 493 23.72 16.60 13.86
N TYR A 494 23.11 16.03 12.82
CA TYR A 494 21.79 15.41 12.88
C TYR A 494 21.77 14.05 12.18
N THR A 495 21.10 13.06 12.78
CA THR A 495 20.85 11.75 12.17
C THR A 495 19.60 11.78 11.29
N ARG A 496 19.69 11.18 10.11
CA ARG A 496 18.57 10.89 9.21
C ARG A 496 18.71 9.47 8.69
N PRO A 497 17.63 8.79 8.29
CA PRO A 497 17.73 7.45 7.73
C PRO A 497 18.75 7.38 6.58
N GLY A 498 19.81 6.59 6.77
CA GLY A 498 20.87 6.38 5.78
C GLY A 498 21.88 7.52 5.57
N TYR A 499 21.84 8.63 6.32
CA TYR A 499 22.85 9.70 6.19
C TYR A 499 22.97 10.62 7.41
N ILE A 500 24.05 11.40 7.47
CA ILE A 500 24.27 12.43 8.49
C ILE A 500 24.13 13.82 7.86
N HIS A 501 23.33 14.66 8.51
CA HIS A 501 23.16 16.05 8.13
C HIS A 501 24.05 16.95 8.99
N LEU A 502 24.90 17.74 8.33
CA LEU A 502 25.76 18.72 8.97
C LEU A 502 25.21 20.13 8.76
N ASN A 503 25.28 20.91 9.84
CA ASN A 503 24.80 22.28 9.99
C ASN A 503 23.27 22.42 10.06
N SER A 504 22.85 23.56 10.59
CA SER A 504 21.50 24.10 10.43
C SER A 504 21.59 25.56 10.00
N THR A 505 20.45 26.23 9.83
CA THR A 505 20.43 27.68 9.57
C THR A 505 21.00 28.51 10.73
N LYS A 506 21.21 27.91 11.91
CA LYS A 506 21.64 28.61 13.14
C LYS A 506 22.95 28.08 13.73
N THR A 507 23.36 26.86 13.39
CA THR A 507 24.44 26.17 14.10
C THR A 507 25.34 25.42 13.12
N GLN A 508 26.65 25.57 13.26
CA GLN A 508 27.61 24.77 12.51
C GLN A 508 27.71 23.36 13.10
N GLY A 509 27.84 22.35 12.24
CA GLY A 509 28.11 20.96 12.58
C GLY A 509 29.55 20.57 12.29
N ALA A 510 30.13 19.77 13.16
CA ALA A 510 31.35 19.03 12.85
C ALA A 510 31.27 17.62 13.44
N ILE A 511 31.46 16.62 12.57
CA ILE A 511 31.49 15.21 12.94
C ILE A 511 32.93 14.72 13.04
N VAL A 512 33.15 13.72 13.89
CA VAL A 512 34.43 13.07 14.12
C VAL A 512 34.23 11.57 13.85
N SER A 513 35.05 11.02 12.95
CA SER A 513 35.03 9.59 12.66
C SER A 513 35.44 8.76 13.88
N PRO A 514 35.11 7.46 13.90
CA PRO A 514 35.75 6.52 14.80
C PRO A 514 37.28 6.56 14.66
N ALA A 515 37.98 6.14 15.71
CA ALA A 515 39.43 6.02 15.68
C ALA A 515 39.84 4.92 14.67
N LEU A 516 40.77 5.24 13.77
CA LEU A 516 41.35 4.29 12.80
C LEU A 516 42.34 3.35 13.50
N ALA A 517 41.85 2.51 14.40
CA ALA A 517 42.65 1.70 15.32
C ALA A 517 43.59 0.69 14.62
N ALA A 518 43.34 0.41 13.34
CA ALA A 518 44.16 -0.45 12.50
C ALA A 518 45.47 0.21 12.01
N ILE A 519 45.62 1.54 12.12
CA ILE A 519 46.86 2.23 11.74
C ILE A 519 47.85 2.20 12.91
N SER A 520 48.95 1.45 12.76
CA SER A 520 50.09 1.52 13.70
C SER A 520 51.07 2.61 13.28
N GLY A 521 51.11 3.72 14.01
CA GLY A 521 52.03 4.84 13.72
C GLY A 521 51.42 5.90 12.81
N SER A 522 52.06 6.21 11.69
CA SER A 522 51.57 7.16 10.68
C SER A 522 51.43 6.47 9.33
N ASP A 523 50.33 6.72 8.66
CA ASP A 523 50.11 6.31 7.28
C ASP A 523 49.44 7.45 6.50
N ASP A 524 49.65 7.46 5.18
CA ASP A 524 48.99 8.37 4.26
C ASP A 524 47.67 7.72 3.81
N VAL A 525 46.56 8.39 4.10
CA VAL A 525 45.22 7.86 3.81
C VAL A 525 44.47 8.77 2.85
N GLU A 526 43.76 8.16 1.92
CA GLU A 526 42.71 8.82 1.17
C GLU A 526 41.40 8.77 1.98
N VAL A 527 40.69 9.90 2.01
CA VAL A 527 39.38 10.00 2.66
C VAL A 527 38.38 10.44 1.60
N SER A 528 37.44 9.55 1.31
CA SER A 528 36.30 9.79 0.42
C SER A 528 34.99 9.70 1.19
N PHE A 529 33.98 10.42 0.73
CA PHE A 529 32.62 10.35 1.26
C PHE A 529 31.65 10.88 0.22
N ASP A 530 30.44 10.32 0.20
CA ASP A 530 29.33 10.87 -0.57
C ASP A 530 28.77 12.08 0.19
N ALA A 531 28.64 13.22 -0.48
CA ALA A 531 28.05 14.42 0.09
C ALA A 531 27.13 15.12 -0.92
N THR A 532 26.05 15.70 -0.40
CA THR A 532 25.17 16.58 -1.15
C THR A 532 24.86 17.83 -0.32
N THR A 533 24.51 18.94 -0.98
CA THR A 533 24.20 20.20 -0.28
C THR A 533 22.73 20.53 -0.31
N ARG A 534 22.24 21.10 0.79
CA ARG A 534 20.95 21.77 0.79
C ARG A 534 21.10 23.14 0.11
N VAL A 535 20.56 23.31 -1.09
CA VAL A 535 20.40 24.65 -1.69
C VAL A 535 19.28 25.38 -0.96
N VAL A 536 19.63 26.43 -0.21
CA VAL A 536 18.64 27.39 0.31
C VAL A 536 18.42 28.44 -0.76
N LEU A 537 17.39 28.26 -1.58
CA LEU A 537 17.04 29.21 -2.64
C LEU A 537 16.32 30.42 -2.01
N GLY A 538 17.07 31.50 -1.82
CA GLY A 538 16.60 32.86 -1.59
C GLY A 538 17.48 33.82 -2.42
N PRO A 539 17.07 35.08 -2.64
CA PRO A 539 17.87 36.00 -3.46
C PRO A 539 19.21 36.25 -2.75
N ALA A 540 20.29 35.77 -3.36
CA ALA A 540 21.69 36.05 -3.03
C ALA A 540 22.34 35.37 -1.80
N SER A 541 22.08 34.08 -1.52
CA SER A 541 23.03 33.30 -0.71
C SER A 541 23.15 31.83 -1.12
N VAL A 542 24.12 31.54 -1.99
CA VAL A 542 24.59 30.16 -2.22
C VAL A 542 25.31 29.69 -0.94
N SER A 543 24.84 28.61 -0.32
CA SER A 543 25.62 27.92 0.71
C SER A 543 26.93 27.45 0.08
N SER A 544 28.07 27.96 0.56
CA SER A 544 29.36 27.59 -0.03
C SER A 544 29.65 26.10 0.23
N ASN A 545 29.95 25.36 -0.84
CA ASN A 545 30.37 23.96 -0.83
C ASN A 545 31.81 23.85 -0.24
N ARG A 546 31.95 24.06 1.07
CA ARG A 546 33.25 24.00 1.76
C ARG A 546 33.20 22.99 2.90
N THR A 547 33.17 21.72 2.55
CA THR A 547 33.53 20.65 3.49
C THR A 547 35.04 20.66 3.66
N ARG A 548 35.50 20.71 4.92
CA ARG A 548 36.93 20.80 5.25
C ARG A 548 37.32 19.63 6.14
N ALA A 549 38.08 18.70 5.59
CA ALA A 549 38.74 17.68 6.40
C ALA A 549 39.90 18.32 7.17
N SER A 550 39.96 18.10 8.47
CA SER A 550 41.04 18.61 9.32
C SER A 550 41.36 17.64 10.44
N ARG A 551 42.65 17.46 10.75
CA ARG A 551 43.10 16.67 11.89
C ARG A 551 42.78 17.39 13.18
N HIS A 552 42.15 16.71 14.14
CA HIS A 552 41.95 17.28 15.47
C HIS A 552 43.33 17.44 16.15
N GLY A 553 43.74 18.68 16.41
CA GLY A 553 45.03 18.99 17.08
C GLY A 553 46.21 19.39 16.19
N GLY A 554 46.06 19.62 14.88
CA GLY A 554 47.16 20.07 14.02
C GLY A 554 46.71 20.97 12.86
N ARG A 555 47.39 22.12 12.68
CA ARG A 555 47.15 23.05 11.57
C ARG A 555 47.69 22.45 10.26
N ASN A 556 46.88 21.65 9.58
CA ASN A 556 46.99 21.46 8.13
C ASN A 556 45.59 21.24 7.56
N SER A 557 45.20 22.08 6.62
CA SER A 557 43.90 22.05 5.96
C SER A 557 44.06 21.55 4.52
N ALA A 558 43.46 20.42 4.19
CA ALA A 558 43.22 20.06 2.80
C ALA A 558 41.99 20.84 2.31
N ARG A 559 42.14 21.59 1.20
CA ARG A 559 41.01 22.09 0.40
C ARG A 559 40.81 21.07 -0.71
N MET A 560 39.63 20.47 -0.80
CA MET A 560 39.23 19.77 -2.03
C MET A 560 38.49 20.78 -2.94
N GLY A 561 38.80 20.68 -4.23
CA GLY A 561 38.38 21.61 -5.29
C GLY A 561 36.91 21.47 -5.66
N ALA A 562 36.43 22.52 -6.34
CA ALA A 562 35.05 22.69 -6.80
C ALA A 562 34.70 21.80 -7.99
#